data_AF-A0A7S2FL96-F1
#
_entry.id   AF-A0A7S2FL96-F1
#
_cell.length_a   1.000
_cell.length_b   1.000
_cell.length_c   1.000
_cell.angle_alpha   90.00
_cell.angle_beta   90.00
_cell.angle_gamma   90.00
#
_symmetry.space_group_name_H-M   'P 1'
#
loop_
_entity.id
_entity.type
_entity.pdbx_description
1 polymer ?
#
loop_
_entity_poly.entity_id
_entity_poly.type
_entity_poly.pdbx_seq_one_letter_code
_entity_poly.pdbx_strand_id
1 'polypeptide(L)'
;YKSLSTRENPWTTCIEIDIGRTFPEMKTFDACQQQRLLRILNAYASHNPDVGYCQGMNYVAGLLLLVSDNEEESFAVLVCLMDNPQFGLSGFYRERLPL
;
A
#
# COMPACT_ATOMS: atom_id res chain seq x y z
N TYR A 1 -3.72 2.60 12.15
CA TYR A 1 -4.31 1.62 11.21
C TYR A 1 -5.83 1.57 11.29
N LYS A 2 -6.43 1.07 12.37
CA LYS A 2 -7.89 0.79 12.46
C LYS A 2 -8.82 1.95 12.10
N SER A 3 -8.44 3.19 12.39
CA SER A 3 -9.21 4.39 12.03
C SER A 3 -9.06 4.83 10.56
N LEU A 4 -8.03 4.34 9.88
CA LEU A 4 -7.65 4.71 8.51
C LEU A 4 -8.09 3.66 7.50
N SER A 5 -8.08 2.37 7.88
CA SER A 5 -8.35 1.23 7.00
C SER A 5 -9.80 1.13 6.51
N THR A 6 -10.73 1.87 7.11
CA THR A 6 -12.16 1.87 6.78
C THR A 6 -12.59 3.09 5.96
N ARG A 7 -11.67 4.00 5.63
CA ARG A 7 -11.99 5.24 4.94
C ARG A 7 -11.64 5.13 3.46
N GLU A 8 -12.63 5.37 2.62
CA GLU A 8 -12.39 5.70 1.22
C GLU A 8 -11.70 7.06 1.12
N ASN A 9 -10.92 7.24 0.06
CA ASN A 9 -10.15 8.44 -0.22
C ASN A 9 -10.04 8.60 -1.76
N PRO A 10 -9.50 9.74 -2.26
CA PRO A 10 -9.42 9.99 -3.70
C PRO A 10 -8.67 8.93 -4.52
N TRP A 11 -7.87 8.09 -3.88
CA TRP A 11 -7.10 7.04 -4.55
C TRP A 11 -7.75 5.66 -4.52
N THR A 12 -8.86 5.46 -3.80
CA THR A 12 -9.49 4.14 -3.62
C THR A 12 -9.76 3.44 -4.95
N THR A 13 -10.32 4.14 -5.95
CA THR A 13 -10.58 3.57 -7.27
C THR A 13 -9.32 3.09 -7.98
N CYS A 14 -8.22 3.86 -7.91
CA CYS A 14 -6.94 3.45 -8.49
C CYS A 14 -6.36 2.23 -7.78
N ILE A 15 -6.50 2.19 -6.45
CA ILE A 15 -6.06 1.05 -5.64
C ILE A 15 -6.84 -0.21 -6.06
N GLU A 16 -8.17 -0.15 -6.17
CA GLU A 16 -9.02 -1.29 -6.55
C GLU A 16 -8.64 -1.89 -7.91
N ILE A 17 -8.33 -1.04 -8.89
CA ILE A 17 -7.82 -1.49 -10.21
C ILE A 17 -6.52 -2.28 -10.03
N ASP A 18 -5.63 -1.83 -9.15
CA ASP A 18 -4.32 -2.43 -8.94
C ASP A 18 -4.37 -3.72 -8.12
N ILE A 19 -5.34 -3.86 -7.21
CA ILE A 19 -5.54 -5.09 -6.45
C ILE A 19 -5.70 -6.30 -7.38
N GLY A 20 -6.53 -6.19 -8.41
CA GLY A 20 -6.81 -7.31 -9.33
C GLY A 20 -5.59 -7.80 -10.13
N ARG A 21 -4.57 -6.95 -10.31
CA ARG A 21 -3.31 -7.30 -10.99
C ARG A 21 -2.14 -7.58 -10.03
N THR A 22 -2.38 -7.56 -8.72
CA THR A 22 -1.34 -7.82 -7.72
C THR A 22 -1.23 -9.32 -7.44
N PHE A 23 -0.11 -9.93 -7.83
CA PHE A 23 0.18 -11.37 -7.68
C PHE A 23 -0.94 -12.32 -8.16
N PRO A 24 -1.50 -12.14 -9.37
CA PRO A 24 -2.69 -12.88 -9.82
C PRO A 24 -2.45 -14.40 -9.93
N GLU A 25 -1.22 -14.82 -10.20
CA GLU A 25 -0.84 -16.23 -10.34
C GLU A 25 -0.61 -16.93 -8.98
N MET A 26 -0.53 -16.18 -7.88
CA MET A 26 -0.26 -16.74 -6.55
C MET A 26 -1.57 -17.17 -5.89
N LYS A 27 -1.82 -18.48 -5.81
CA LYS A 27 -3.02 -19.04 -5.15
C LYS A 27 -3.20 -18.60 -3.70
N THR A 28 -2.11 -18.29 -3.00
CA THR A 28 -2.12 -17.80 -1.62
C THR A 28 -2.57 -16.34 -1.53
N PHE A 29 -2.50 -15.57 -2.62
CA PHE A 29 -2.95 -14.19 -2.70
C PHE A 29 -4.41 -14.13 -3.15
N ASP A 30 -5.27 -14.75 -2.34
CA ASP A 30 -6.69 -14.90 -2.60
C ASP A 30 -7.49 -13.60 -2.36
N ALA A 31 -8.82 -13.68 -2.49
CA ALA A 31 -9.71 -12.56 -2.25
C ALA A 31 -9.58 -11.97 -0.82
N CYS A 32 -9.24 -12.79 0.18
CA CYS A 32 -9.02 -12.31 1.54
C CYS A 32 -7.77 -11.44 1.60
N GLN A 33 -6.65 -11.90 1.03
CA GLN A 33 -5.41 -11.13 0.96
C GLN A 33 -5.57 -9.85 0.12
N GLN A 34 -6.33 -9.91 -0.98
CA GLN A 34 -6.66 -8.74 -1.78
C GLN A 34 -7.42 -7.68 -0.98
N GLN A 35 -8.40 -8.08 -0.16
CA GLN A 35 -9.13 -7.14 0.71
C GLN A 35 -8.27 -6.56 1.83
N ARG A 36 -7.34 -7.36 2.37
CA ARG A 36 -6.33 -6.89 3.33
C ARG A 36 -5.39 -5.86 2.69
N LEU A 37 -4.91 -6.13 1.49
CA LEU A 37 -4.07 -5.20 0.72
C LEU A 37 -4.81 -3.89 0.41
N LEU A 38 -6.08 -3.96 0.00
CA LEU A 38 -6.93 -2.78 -0.24
C LEU A 38 -6.99 -1.87 1.00
N ARG A 39 -7.18 -2.44 2.19
CA ARG A 39 -7.22 -1.69 3.46
C ARG A 39 -5.87 -1.08 3.83
N ILE A 40 -4.77 -1.81 3.62
CA ILE A 40 -3.42 -1.30 3.88
C ILE A 40 -3.12 -0.09 2.99
N LEU A 41 -3.40 -0.20 1.70
CA LEU A 41 -3.12 0.88 0.74
C LEU A 41 -4.01 2.11 0.98
N ASN A 42 -5.31 1.92 1.26
CA ASN A 42 -6.19 3.03 1.64
C ASN A 42 -5.76 3.69 2.95
N ALA A 43 -5.34 2.89 3.93
CA ALA A 43 -4.82 3.42 5.18
C ALA A 43 -3.55 4.25 4.96
N TYR A 44 -2.63 3.79 4.10
CA TYR A 44 -1.41 4.52 3.79
C TYR A 44 -1.69 5.82 3.03
N ALA A 45 -2.53 5.77 1.99
CA ALA A 45 -2.89 6.96 1.21
C ALA A 45 -3.56 8.04 2.09
N SER A 46 -4.33 7.62 3.09
CA SER A 46 -4.94 8.52 4.08
C SER A 46 -3.94 9.01 5.14
N HIS A 47 -2.92 8.21 5.47
CA HIS A 47 -1.88 8.54 6.44
C HIS A 47 -0.93 9.61 5.92
N ASN A 48 -0.52 9.51 4.65
CA ASN A 48 0.38 10.47 4.01
C ASN A 48 -0.21 10.97 2.67
N PRO A 49 -1.18 11.91 2.69
CA PRO A 49 -1.85 12.40 1.48
C PRO A 49 -0.93 13.14 0.50
N ASP A 50 0.22 13.65 0.95
CA ASP A 50 1.22 14.31 0.09
C ASP A 50 1.86 13.34 -0.90
N VAL A 51 1.90 12.05 -0.55
CA VAL A 51 2.28 10.96 -1.45
C VAL A 51 1.03 10.28 -2.00
N GLY A 52 0.04 10.04 -1.15
CA GLY A 52 -1.19 9.34 -1.48
C GLY A 52 -0.91 7.89 -1.88
N TYR A 53 -1.44 7.51 -3.03
CA TYR A 53 -1.14 6.23 -3.67
C TYR A 53 -0.63 6.45 -5.09
N CYS A 54 0.43 5.75 -5.43
CA CYS A 54 1.03 5.68 -6.76
C CYS A 54 1.10 4.22 -7.21
N GLN A 55 0.95 4.00 -8.52
CA GLN A 55 1.07 2.68 -9.13
C GLN A 55 2.40 2.02 -8.74
N GLY A 56 2.35 0.73 -8.40
CA GLY A 56 3.51 -0.06 -7.98
C GLY A 56 3.60 -0.23 -6.47
N MET A 57 3.01 0.67 -5.67
CA MET A 57 2.95 0.53 -4.21
C MET A 57 2.20 -0.73 -3.77
N ASN A 58 1.24 -1.19 -4.58
CA ASN A 58 0.51 -2.45 -4.37
C ASN A 58 1.43 -3.66 -4.27
N TYR A 59 2.52 -3.72 -5.04
CA TYR A 59 3.46 -4.84 -4.99
C TYR A 59 4.33 -4.79 -3.73
N VAL A 60 4.78 -3.60 -3.32
CA VAL A 60 5.55 -3.44 -2.08
C VAL A 60 4.69 -3.83 -0.87
N ALA A 61 3.50 -3.24 -0.75
CA ALA A 61 2.58 -3.54 0.34
C ALA A 61 2.11 -5.01 0.30
N GLY A 62 1.85 -5.57 -0.88
CA GLY A 62 1.45 -6.96 -1.03
C GLY A 62 2.57 -7.94 -0.63
N LEU A 63 3.83 -7.63 -0.92
CA LEU A 63 4.98 -8.42 -0.47
C LEU A 63 5.11 -8.39 1.05
N LEU A 64 4.98 -7.21 1.67
CA LEU A 64 4.99 -7.07 3.14
C LEU A 64 3.86 -7.88 3.78
N LEU A 65 2.69 -7.90 3.16
CA LEU A 65 1.55 -8.69 3.61
C LEU A 65 1.80 -10.19 3.48
N LEU A 66 2.40 -10.64 2.38
CA LEU A 66 2.76 -12.04 2.19
C LEU A 66 3.80 -12.53 3.22
N VAL A 67 4.75 -11.67 3.60
CA VAL A 67 5.83 -12.02 4.53
C VAL A 67 5.36 -11.99 5.98
N SER A 68 4.61 -10.96 6.38
CA SER A 68 4.17 -10.80 7.77
C SER A 68 2.89 -11.58 8.10
N ASP A 69 2.05 -11.85 7.09
CA ASP A 69 0.67 -12.30 7.26
C ASP A 69 -0.12 -11.49 8.31
N ASN A 70 0.19 -10.20 8.47
CA ASN A 70 -0.46 -9.30 9.42
C ASN A 70 -0.66 -7.90 8.82
N GLU A 71 -1.90 -7.40 8.79
CA GLU A 71 -2.21 -6.09 8.20
C GLU A 71 -1.58 -4.91 8.92
N GLU A 72 -1.65 -4.90 10.26
CA GLU A 72 -1.14 -3.80 11.07
C GLU A 72 0.38 -3.71 11.00
N GLU A 73 1.06 -4.86 11.00
CA GLU A 73 2.50 -4.95 10.83
C GLU A 73 2.92 -4.52 9.42
N SER A 74 2.25 -5.03 8.38
CA SER A 74 2.51 -4.64 6.99
C SER A 74 2.36 -3.14 6.79
N PHE A 75 1.30 -2.54 7.34
CA PHE A 75 1.08 -1.11 7.31
C PHE A 75 2.19 -0.35 8.05
N ALA A 76 2.56 -0.78 9.27
CA ALA A 76 3.60 -0.14 10.05
C ALA A 76 4.96 -0.16 9.34
N VAL A 77 5.32 -1.29 8.74
CA VAL A 77 6.55 -1.43 7.95
C VAL A 77 6.49 -0.56 6.69
N LEU A 78 5.37 -0.54 5.98
CA LEU A 78 5.18 0.33 4.82
C LEU A 78 5.37 1.82 5.19
N VAL A 79 4.73 2.27 6.28
CA VAL A 79 4.92 3.64 6.80
C VAL A 79 6.37 3.91 7.14
N CYS A 80 7.05 2.96 7.80
CA CYS A 80 8.47 3.10 8.13
C CYS A 80 9.33 3.27 6.87
N LEU A 81 9.14 2.43 5.84
CA LEU A 81 9.89 2.52 4.59
C LEU A 81 9.65 3.86 3.85
N MET A 82 8.41 4.34 3.87
CA MET A 82 8.01 5.52 3.11
C MET A 82 8.36 6.83 3.81
N ASP A 83 8.08 6.94 5.11
CA ASP A 83 8.15 8.20 5.84
C ASP A 83 9.52 8.40 6.52
N ASN A 84 10.26 7.33 6.79
CA ASN A 84 11.59 7.46 7.38
C ASN A 84 12.59 7.95 6.32
N PRO A 85 13.23 9.12 6.52
CA PRO A 85 14.20 9.67 5.57
C PRO A 85 15.41 8.76 5.30
N GLN A 86 15.72 7.84 6.21
CA GLN A 86 16.82 6.90 6.03
C GLN A 86 16.55 5.87 4.92
N PHE A 87 15.29 5.48 4.73
CA PHE A 87 14.89 4.56 3.67
C PHE A 87 14.46 5.30 2.40
N GLY A 88 13.82 6.46 2.54
CA GLY A 88 13.56 7.40 1.45
C GLY A 88 12.60 6.88 0.37
N LEU A 89 11.81 5.83 0.64
CA LEU A 89 11.01 5.17 -0.38
C LEU A 89 9.92 6.08 -0.96
N SER A 90 9.36 7.00 -0.17
CA SER A 90 8.38 7.99 -0.67
C SER A 90 8.93 8.90 -1.77
N GLY A 91 10.26 9.08 -1.83
CA GLY A 91 10.90 9.86 -2.90
C GLY A 91 10.66 9.29 -4.29
N PHE A 92 10.47 7.96 -4.42
CA PHE A 92 10.20 7.30 -5.70
C PHE A 92 8.76 7.47 -6.20
N TYR A 93 7.84 7.88 -5.32
CA TYR A 93 6.41 7.94 -5.62
C TYR A 93 5.86 9.36 -5.69
N ARG A 94 6.63 10.38 -5.29
CA ARG A 94 6.24 11.78 -5.46
C ARG A 94 6.38 12.19 -6.93
N GLU A 95 5.47 13.03 -7.41
CA GLU A 95 5.41 13.53 -8.81
C GLU A 95 6.66 14.29 -9.30
N ARG A 96 7.65 14.56 -8.44
CA ARG A 96 8.85 15.34 -8.77
C ARG A 96 10.14 14.58 -8.48
N LEU A 97 10.34 13.47 -9.18
CA LEU A 97 11.69 12.96 -9.40
C LEU A 97 12.27 13.66 -10.63
N PRO A 98 13.38 14.42 -10.50
CA PRO A 98 14.18 14.77 -11.65
C PRO A 98 14.86 13.48 -12.12
N LEU A 99 14.42 12.94 -13.27
CA LEU A 99 15.28 12.08 -14.08
C LEU A 99 16.19 12.98 -14.92
#